data_AF-A0A545B3X9-F1
#
_entry.id   AF-A0A545B3X9-F1
#
_cell.length_a   1.000
_cell.length_b   1.000
_cell.length_c   1.000
_cell.angle_alpha   90.00
_cell.angle_beta   90.00
_cell.angle_gamma   90.00
#
_symmetry.space_group_name_H-M   'P 1'
#
loop_
_entity.id
_entity.type
_entity.pdbx_description
1 polymer ?
#
loop_
_entity_poly.entity_id
_entity_poly.type
_entity_poly.pdbx_seq_one_letter_code
_entity_poly.pdbx_strand_id
1 'polypeptide(L)'
;MQATSTLSVASLNPEYKKVAQEEKLRAAASEMEAGFLSEMLKYTGISENKSDFSGGVGESQFSSFLRDEYAKSIEETNKLGISKNIFDSMVKRGL
;
A
#
# COMPACT_ATOMS: atom_id res chain seq x y z
N MET A 1 34.72 1.72 -26.53
CA MET A 1 34.30 0.75 -25.50
C MET A 1 32.79 0.83 -25.39
N GLN A 2 32.05 -0.09 -26.01
CA GLN A 2 30.61 -0.23 -25.78
C GLN A 2 30.45 -1.26 -24.66
N ALA A 3 29.93 -0.82 -23.52
CA ALA A 3 29.54 -1.71 -22.44
C ALA A 3 28.28 -2.44 -22.88
N THR A 4 28.43 -3.72 -23.22
CA THR A 4 27.32 -4.64 -23.45
C THR A 4 26.56 -4.81 -22.14
N SER A 5 25.38 -4.20 -22.04
CA SER A 5 24.41 -4.46 -20.99
C SER A 5 23.86 -5.88 -21.18
N THR A 6 24.27 -6.79 -20.30
CA THR A 6 23.72 -8.14 -20.19
C THR A 6 22.28 -8.05 -19.68
N LEU A 7 21.32 -7.91 -20.58
CA LEU A 7 19.92 -8.19 -20.26
C LEU A 7 19.80 -9.66 -19.89
N SER A 8 19.49 -9.91 -18.61
CA SER A 8 19.36 -11.24 -18.03
C SER A 8 18.34 -12.09 -18.79
N VAL A 9 18.81 -13.22 -19.31
CA VAL A 9 18.04 -14.25 -20.04
C VAL A 9 16.88 -14.82 -19.21
N ALA A 10 16.88 -14.61 -17.88
CA ALA A 10 15.80 -15.03 -16.99
C ALA A 10 14.45 -14.31 -17.23
N SER A 11 14.48 -13.10 -17.82
CA SER A 11 13.29 -12.27 -18.07
C SER A 11 12.32 -12.87 -19.12
N LEU A 12 12.76 -13.85 -19.90
CA LEU A 12 11.98 -14.43 -21.00
C LEU A 12 11.17 -15.69 -20.60
N ASN A 13 11.37 -16.22 -19.38
CA ASN A 13 10.62 -17.39 -18.90
C ASN A 13 9.16 -17.01 -18.56
N PRO A 14 8.14 -17.69 -19.10
CA PRO A 14 6.73 -17.48 -18.74
C PRO A 14 6.45 -17.57 -17.23
N GLU A 15 7.16 -18.44 -16.52
CA GLU A 15 7.01 -18.57 -15.06
C GLU A 15 7.52 -17.31 -14.33
N TYR A 16 8.59 -16.68 -14.82
CA TYR A 16 9.08 -15.42 -14.25
C TYR A 16 8.08 -14.28 -14.44
N LYS A 17 7.41 -14.23 -15.60
CA LYS A 17 6.37 -13.22 -15.88
C LYS A 17 5.16 -13.37 -14.96
N LYS A 18 4.73 -14.60 -14.66
CA LYS A 18 3.64 -14.86 -13.72
C LYS A 18 3.97 -14.43 -12.31
N VAL A 19 5.16 -14.80 -11.79
CA VAL A 19 5.60 -14.39 -10.46
C VAL A 19 5.64 -12.87 -10.35
N ALA A 20 6.23 -12.19 -11.34
CA ALA A 20 6.27 -10.73 -11.36
C ALA A 20 4.87 -10.07 -11.45
N GLN A 21 3.91 -10.73 -12.10
CA GLN A 21 2.52 -10.27 -12.13
C GLN A 21 1.83 -10.46 -10.78
N GLU A 22 1.99 -11.62 -10.14
CA GLU A 22 1.44 -11.86 -8.79
C GLU A 22 2.00 -10.88 -7.77
N GLU A 23 3.30 -10.58 -7.81
CA GLU A 23 3.92 -9.59 -6.93
C GLU A 23 3.31 -8.20 -7.12
N LYS A 24 3.05 -7.79 -8.36
CA LYS A 24 2.36 -6.53 -8.67
C LYS A 24 0.93 -6.51 -8.14
N LEU A 25 0.20 -7.62 -8.27
CA LEU A 25 -1.17 -7.73 -7.75
C LEU A 25 -1.20 -7.69 -6.22
N ARG A 26 -0.23 -8.34 -5.56
CA ARG A 26 -0.09 -8.27 -4.08
C ARG A 26 0.21 -6.84 -3.63
N ALA A 27 1.13 -6.16 -4.31
CA ALA A 27 1.45 -4.75 -4.02
C ALA A 27 0.22 -3.84 -4.22
N ALA A 28 -0.50 -3.99 -5.32
CA ALA A 28 -1.72 -3.22 -5.57
C ALA A 28 -2.82 -3.50 -4.51
N ALA A 29 -2.96 -4.74 -4.06
CA ALA A 29 -3.92 -5.10 -3.03
C ALA A 29 -3.54 -4.54 -1.65
N SER A 30 -2.25 -4.54 -1.31
CA SER A 30 -1.67 -3.90 -0.13
C SER A 30 -1.93 -2.38 -0.13
N GLU A 31 -1.61 -1.69 -1.23
CA GLU A 31 -1.89 -0.26 -1.39
C GLU A 31 -3.39 0.06 -1.24
N MET A 32 -4.26 -0.82 -1.76
CA MET A 32 -5.70 -0.64 -1.66
C MET A 32 -6.22 -0.84 -0.22
N GLU A 33 -5.67 -1.77 0.55
CA GLU A 33 -5.97 -1.91 1.98
C GLU A 33 -5.48 -0.69 2.77
N ALA A 34 -4.24 -0.23 2.55
CA ALA A 34 -3.72 0.97 3.18
C ALA A 34 -4.58 2.21 2.87
N GLY A 35 -4.99 2.41 1.62
CA GLY A 35 -5.89 3.51 1.25
C GLY A 35 -7.24 3.42 1.96
N PHE A 36 -7.83 2.22 2.01
CA PHE A 36 -9.08 1.99 2.74
C PHE A 36 -8.93 2.30 4.23
N LEU A 37 -7.84 1.86 4.86
CA LEU A 37 -7.58 2.12 6.28
C LEU A 37 -7.38 3.61 6.55
N SER A 38 -6.68 4.34 5.69
CA SER A 38 -6.52 5.80 5.84
C SER A 38 -7.88 6.51 5.86
N GLU A 39 -8.81 6.10 4.99
CA GLU A 39 -10.18 6.61 5.00
C GLU A 39 -10.93 6.24 6.28
N MET A 40 -10.81 5.01 6.77
CA MET A 40 -11.45 4.59 8.02
C MET A 40 -10.89 5.36 9.23
N LEU A 41 -9.59 5.64 9.23
CA LEU A 41 -8.91 6.40 10.29
C LEU A 41 -9.38 7.86 10.37
N LYS A 42 -10.01 8.42 9.34
CA LYS A 42 -10.63 9.75 9.42
C LYS A 42 -11.73 9.81 10.49
N TYR A 43 -12.40 8.69 10.76
CA TYR A 43 -13.55 8.62 11.66
C TYR A 43 -13.21 8.20 13.09
N THR A 44 -11.95 7.86 13.37
CA THR A 44 -11.51 7.40 14.71
C THR A 44 -11.14 8.55 15.64
N GLY A 45 -11.00 9.77 15.11
CA GLY A 45 -10.53 10.93 15.87
C GLY A 45 -9.03 10.89 16.20
N ILE A 46 -8.26 9.93 15.65
CA ILE A 46 -6.82 9.77 15.94
C ILE A 46 -5.98 11.00 15.56
N SER A 47 -6.45 11.81 14.61
CA SER A 47 -5.79 13.05 14.19
C SER A 47 -6.38 14.31 14.81
N GLU A 48 -7.36 14.19 15.72
CA GLU A 48 -8.00 15.33 16.36
C GLU A 48 -7.32 15.63 17.72
N ASN A 49 -6.21 16.37 17.71
CA ASN A 49 -5.63 16.92 18.93
C ASN A 49 -6.44 18.13 19.40
N LYS A 50 -7.30 17.92 20.40
CA LYS A 50 -8.18 18.95 21.01
C LYS A 50 -7.57 19.63 22.24
N SER A 51 -6.26 19.50 22.48
CA SER A 51 -5.59 20.10 23.63
C SER A 51 -5.18 21.56 23.36
N ASP A 52 -5.00 22.32 24.44
CA ASP A 52 -4.48 23.70 24.40
C ASP A 52 -3.05 23.81 23.83
N PHE A 53 -2.38 22.67 23.64
CA PHE A 53 -1.06 22.53 23.02
C PHE A 53 -1.19 21.72 21.72
N SER A 54 -1.98 22.21 20.77
CA SER A 54 -2.07 21.65 19.41
C SER A 54 -1.42 22.60 18.39
N GLY A 55 -0.95 22.05 17.27
CA GLY A 55 -0.35 22.81 16.17
C GLY A 55 -1.36 23.56 15.29
N GLY A 56 -2.64 23.60 15.70
CA GLY A 56 -3.70 24.38 15.07
C GLY A 56 -3.90 24.07 13.59
N VAL A 57 -4.15 25.12 12.79
CA VAL A 57 -4.38 25.00 11.34
C VAL A 57 -3.20 24.33 10.62
N GLY A 58 -1.97 24.59 11.07
CA GLY A 58 -0.77 23.99 10.50
C GLY A 58 -0.76 22.47 10.63
N GLU A 59 -1.06 21.95 11.82
CA GLU A 59 -1.18 20.50 12.06
C GLU A 59 -2.29 19.84 11.23
N SER A 60 -3.42 20.53 11.03
CA SER A 60 -4.54 19.98 10.25
C SER A 60 -4.15 19.62 8.81
N GLN A 61 -3.22 20.38 8.20
CA GLN A 61 -2.71 20.15 6.85
C GLN A 61 -1.87 18.87 6.76
N PHE A 62 -1.26 18.45 7.87
CA PHE A 62 -0.44 17.22 7.94
C PHE A 62 -1.22 16.00 8.43
N SER A 63 -2.48 16.19 8.87
CA SER A 63 -3.29 15.12 9.43
C SER A 63 -3.51 13.95 8.47
N SER A 64 -3.63 14.21 7.16
CA SER A 64 -3.75 13.15 6.14
C SER A 64 -2.50 12.29 6.04
N PHE A 65 -1.32 12.93 6.03
CA PHE A 65 -0.04 12.24 5.95
C PHE A 65 0.16 11.30 7.14
N LEU A 66 -0.20 11.75 8.35
CA LEU A 66 -0.14 10.90 9.54
C LEU A 66 -1.09 9.69 9.42
N ARG A 67 -2.32 9.90 8.95
CA ARG A 67 -3.26 8.78 8.72
C ARG A 67 -2.76 7.80 7.68
N ASP A 68 -2.18 8.29 6.59
CA ASP A 68 -1.61 7.44 5.54
C ASP A 68 -0.46 6.57 6.08
N GLU A 69 0.42 7.14 6.91
CA GLU A 69 1.52 6.38 7.53
C GLU A 69 1.03 5.38 8.57
N TYR A 70 0.02 5.73 9.38
CA TYR A 70 -0.63 4.76 10.27
C TYR A 70 -1.28 3.63 9.49
N ALA A 71 -1.97 3.94 8.39
CA ALA A 71 -2.63 2.96 7.57
C ALA A 71 -1.65 1.97 6.93
N LYS A 72 -0.53 2.45 6.38
CA LYS A 72 0.58 1.61 5.90
C LYS A 72 1.15 0.74 7.01
N SER A 73 1.44 1.33 8.17
CA SER A 73 1.97 0.59 9.32
C SER A 73 1.02 -0.52 9.78
N ILE A 74 -0.30 -0.30 9.72
CA ILE A 74 -1.30 -1.32 10.04
C ILE A 74 -1.31 -2.42 8.97
N GLU A 75 -1.28 -2.06 7.69
CA GLU A 75 -1.26 -3.00 6.57
C GLU A 75 -0.02 -3.89 6.59
N GLU A 76 1.16 -3.34 6.92
CA GLU A 76 2.42 -4.09 7.06
C GLU A 76 2.33 -5.20 8.12
N THR A 77 1.50 -5.02 9.15
CA THR A 77 1.27 -6.09 10.14
C THR A 77 0.45 -7.27 9.59
N ASN A 78 -0.24 -7.07 8.47
CA ASN A 78 -1.08 -8.03 7.77
C ASN A 78 -2.12 -8.73 8.66
N LYS A 79 -2.63 -8.02 9.68
CA LYS A 79 -3.55 -8.58 10.68
C LYS A 79 -5.02 -8.55 10.27
N LEU A 80 -5.40 -7.65 9.38
CA LEU A 80 -6.80 -7.47 8.96
C LEU A 80 -7.16 -8.35 7.75
N GLY A 81 -6.17 -8.69 6.92
CA GLY A 81 -6.34 -9.64 5.81
C GLY A 81 -7.22 -9.13 4.67
N ILE A 82 -7.46 -7.81 4.56
CA ILE A 82 -8.29 -7.24 3.50
C ILE A 82 -7.54 -7.30 2.17
N SER A 83 -6.25 -6.98 2.15
CA SER A 83 -5.35 -7.11 0.99
C SER A 83 -5.38 -8.52 0.41
N LYS A 84 -5.39 -9.56 1.25
CA LYS A 84 -5.52 -10.95 0.78
C LYS A 84 -6.83 -11.17 0.02
N ASN A 85 -7.95 -10.70 0.54
CA ASN A 85 -9.26 -10.85 -0.12
C ASN A 85 -9.31 -10.07 -1.45
N ILE A 86 -8.70 -8.88 -1.49
CA ILE A 86 -8.58 -8.07 -2.71
C ILE A 86 -7.72 -8.80 -3.75
N PHE A 87 -6.54 -9.30 -3.36
CA PHE A 87 -5.65 -10.08 -4.21
C PHE A 87 -6.37 -11.31 -4.80
N ASP A 88 -7.02 -12.12 -3.95
CA ASP A 88 -7.75 -13.31 -4.39
C ASP A 88 -8.86 -12.95 -5.39
N SER A 89 -9.53 -11.81 -5.20
CA SER A 89 -10.52 -11.29 -6.15
C SER A 89 -9.89 -10.83 -7.48
N MET A 90 -8.73 -10.17 -7.45
CA MET A 90 -8.01 -9.76 -8.66
C MET A 90 -7.58 -10.96 -9.49
N VAL A 91 -6.97 -11.97 -8.86
CA VAL A 91 -6.56 -13.23 -9.52
C VAL A 91 -7.75 -13.96 -10.13
N LYS A 92 -8.88 -14.07 -9.39
CA LYS A 92 -10.12 -14.68 -9.91
C LYS A 92 -10.67 -13.98 -11.15
N ARG A 93 -10.42 -12.67 -11.29
CA ARG A 93 -10.87 -11.86 -12.44
C ARG A 93 -9.88 -11.88 -13.60
N GLY A 94 -8.73 -12.55 -13.46
CA GLY A 94 -7.71 -12.66 -14.49
C GLY A 94 -6.92 -11.37 -14.71
N LEU A 95 -6.80 -10.53 -13.68
CA LEU A 95 -5.86 -9.41 -13.65
C LEU A 95 -4.41 -9.90 -13.47
#